data_AF-A0A536DS80-F1
#
_entry.id   AF-A0A536DS80-F1
#
_cell.length_a   1.000
_cell.length_b   1.000
_cell.length_c   1.000
_cell.angle_alpha   90.00
_cell.angle_beta   90.00
_cell.angle_gamma   90.00
#
_symmetry.space_group_name_H-M   'P 1'
#
loop_
_entity.id
_entity.type
_entity.pdbx_description
1 polymer ?
#
loop_
_entity_poly.entity_id
_entity_poly.type
_entity_poly.pdbx_seq_one_letter_code
_entity_poly.pdbx_strand_id
1 'polypeptide(L)'
;RGAPLDQRKRLLRQLLLPTERVRLVEHFEQDGEVAYRVAVEHGLEGLLAKRRDSVYESGRRSKSWMKIKSTKEGEFVIGGYTEGGGWRAGTFGSLLLGYYDDEGKLVHAGHVGTGFNDKTLKLLKEKLEALRTDERPFAEEPSRAGMPFGRPKNTPVTWVKPELVAQVRYAQWTKDGVLRAPSFLGLRDDKPPADVKREEAVPPPSGSGPSDSGLGDSGTVAELLEQLERRDEKFILRVEGHKIPLNNLDKEFWLATEKHRALTKRDLLVYFAKVSPYLLPHMRDRPITLTRYPNGIHGGHFYQKRFESKLPEFVQTVKLYSRDNAGDVDYLVCNNLSTLLWLGQLADIELHTWYSRISPEPDAHHLPTTFAGSAKNIDASLLNYPDFIVFDLDPYIYSGKEKKGAEPELNRRAFLKTCDVALWLKDLLDSLSLSSFVKTTGRTGLHVYVPILRQFDYDTVRAACETIGKYLLQAHRRDITMEWSVDKRTGKVFFDHNQNVRGKTLASVYSPRPSQEAEVSMPVRWEEVKEIYPSDFTILTACDRIAKIGDLWAGILDAKHDLAKLLDTITGEAIAAE
;
A
#
# COMPACT_ATOMS: atom_id res chain seq x y z
N ARG A 1 35.70 21.65 -16.97
CA ARG A 1 34.63 22.13 -16.06
C ARG A 1 33.40 22.67 -16.81
N GLY A 2 33.57 23.36 -17.94
CA GLY A 2 32.46 23.85 -18.78
C GLY A 2 31.71 22.79 -19.61
N ALA A 3 32.09 21.51 -19.52
CA ALA A 3 31.38 20.41 -20.15
C ALA A 3 30.18 19.92 -19.29
N PRO A 4 29.13 19.33 -19.89
CA PRO A 4 28.02 18.68 -19.19
C PRO A 4 28.46 17.64 -18.15
N LEU A 5 27.60 17.37 -17.15
CA LEU A 5 27.92 16.48 -16.03
C LEU A 5 28.24 15.05 -16.49
N ASP A 6 27.52 14.51 -17.46
CA ASP A 6 27.76 13.18 -18.00
C ASP A 6 29.11 13.07 -18.72
N GLN A 7 29.46 14.04 -19.56
CA GLN A 7 30.75 14.09 -20.25
C GLN A 7 31.89 14.25 -19.25
N ARG A 8 31.72 15.07 -18.21
CA ARG A 8 32.69 15.20 -17.11
C ARG A 8 32.88 13.88 -16.36
N LYS A 9 31.81 13.15 -16.06
CA LYS A 9 31.91 11.84 -15.40
C LYS A 9 32.56 10.79 -16.30
N ARG A 10 32.29 10.80 -17.60
CA ARG A 10 32.92 9.91 -18.57
C ARG A 10 34.43 10.15 -18.64
N LEU A 11 34.85 11.41 -18.75
CA LEU A 11 36.27 11.79 -18.75
C LEU A 11 36.95 11.43 -17.42
N LEU A 12 36.29 11.68 -16.29
CA LEU A 12 36.84 11.35 -14.98
C LEU A 12 37.03 9.84 -14.79
N ARG A 13 36.13 9.01 -15.32
CA ARG A 13 36.27 7.54 -15.34
C ARG A 13 37.51 7.06 -16.12
N GLN A 14 37.89 7.78 -17.18
CA GLN A 14 39.06 7.42 -17.99
C GLN A 14 40.38 7.89 -17.38
N LEU A 15 40.35 8.93 -16.55
CA LEU A 15 41.54 9.59 -16.01
C LEU A 15 41.87 9.19 -14.57
N LEU A 16 40.88 8.75 -13.80
CA LEU A 16 41.06 8.46 -12.38
C LEU A 16 41.29 6.96 -12.16
N LEU A 17 42.48 6.61 -11.66
CA LEU A 17 42.75 5.31 -11.05
C LEU A 17 42.24 5.30 -9.60
N PRO A 18 41.22 4.50 -9.26
CA PRO A 18 40.68 4.46 -7.89
C PRO A 18 41.73 3.98 -6.89
N THR A 19 41.81 4.63 -5.73
CA THR A 19 42.63 4.21 -4.58
C THR A 19 41.74 4.08 -3.34
N GLU A 20 42.28 3.61 -2.22
CA GLU A 20 41.54 3.58 -0.96
C GLU A 20 41.06 4.97 -0.51
N ARG A 21 41.82 6.03 -0.81
CA ARG A 21 41.51 7.41 -0.40
C ARG A 21 40.72 8.19 -1.44
N VAL A 22 40.70 7.74 -2.69
CA VAL A 22 40.07 8.45 -3.80
C VAL A 22 39.25 7.48 -4.63
N ARG A 23 37.92 7.64 -4.57
CA ARG A 23 36.97 6.81 -5.31
C ARG A 23 36.02 7.67 -6.14
N LEU A 24 35.55 7.10 -7.24
CA LEU A 24 34.44 7.68 -8.00
C LEU A 24 33.14 7.47 -7.23
N VAL A 25 32.39 8.54 -7.05
CA VAL A 25 31.04 8.45 -6.50
C VAL A 25 30.14 7.87 -7.58
N GLU A 26 29.69 6.63 -7.35
CA GLU A 26 28.70 5.98 -8.18
C GLU A 26 27.37 6.75 -8.15
N HIS A 27 26.59 6.60 -9.21
CA HIS A 27 25.30 7.25 -9.32
C HIS A 27 24.32 6.38 -10.05
N PHE A 28 23.06 6.58 -9.72
CA PHE A 28 21.94 5.96 -10.36
C PHE A 28 21.51 6.85 -11.54
N GLU A 29 21.46 6.27 -12.74
CA GLU A 29 20.97 6.97 -13.93
C GLU A 29 19.42 6.93 -14.02
N GLN A 30 18.79 6.00 -13.30
CA GLN A 30 17.33 5.77 -13.20
C GLN A 30 16.95 5.46 -11.73
N ASP A 31 15.66 5.32 -11.44
CA ASP A 31 15.14 4.91 -10.12
C ASP A 31 15.51 5.83 -8.94
N GLY A 32 15.59 7.14 -9.18
CA GLY A 32 15.91 8.13 -8.15
C GLY A 32 14.99 8.08 -6.92
N GLU A 33 13.74 7.64 -7.08
CA GLU A 33 12.77 7.42 -5.99
C GLU A 33 13.10 6.18 -5.16
N VAL A 34 13.53 5.09 -5.79
CA VAL A 34 13.98 3.87 -5.11
C VAL A 34 15.29 4.15 -4.39
N ALA A 35 16.25 4.79 -5.06
CA ALA A 35 17.52 5.18 -4.46
C ALA A 35 17.32 6.17 -3.29
N TYR A 36 16.34 7.07 -3.40
CA TYR A 36 15.96 7.95 -2.30
C TYR A 36 15.36 7.16 -1.13
N ARG A 37 14.43 6.25 -1.40
CA ARG A 37 13.80 5.37 -0.39
C ARG A 37 14.84 4.53 0.34
N VAL A 38 15.72 3.86 -0.39
CA VAL A 38 16.85 3.09 0.14
C VAL A 38 17.78 3.98 0.97
N ALA A 39 18.14 5.18 0.47
CA ALA A 39 18.99 6.11 1.22
C ALA A 39 18.35 6.53 2.55
N VAL A 40 17.04 6.81 2.55
CA VAL A 40 16.27 7.14 3.75
C VAL A 40 16.23 5.95 4.72
N GLU A 41 15.96 4.75 4.22
CA GLU A 41 15.87 3.50 4.99
C GLU A 41 17.21 3.13 5.65
N HIS A 42 18.34 3.48 5.02
CA HIS A 42 19.69 3.28 5.56
C HIS A 42 20.19 4.43 6.45
N GLY A 43 19.30 5.35 6.86
CA GLY A 43 19.64 6.45 7.76
C GLY A 43 20.46 7.59 7.12
N LEU A 44 20.56 7.63 5.80
CA LEU A 44 21.19 8.76 5.09
C LEU A 44 20.21 9.94 5.04
N GLU A 45 20.73 11.17 5.09
CA GLU A 45 19.92 12.40 5.09
C GLU A 45 19.00 12.53 3.86
N GLY A 46 19.31 11.80 2.78
CA GLY A 46 18.58 11.74 1.53
C GLY A 46 19.49 11.88 0.31
N LEU A 47 18.93 12.12 -0.87
CA LEU A 47 19.62 11.96 -2.15
C LEU A 47 19.99 13.31 -2.80
N LEU A 48 21.15 13.37 -3.47
CA LEU A 48 21.56 14.53 -4.28
C LEU A 48 21.24 14.27 -5.75
N ALA A 49 20.20 14.91 -6.27
CA ALA A 49 19.84 14.90 -7.68
C ALA A 49 20.62 15.98 -8.44
N LYS A 50 21.19 15.64 -9.61
CA LYS A 50 21.92 16.58 -10.47
C LYS A 50 21.45 16.42 -11.91
N ARG A 51 21.13 17.53 -12.59
CA ARG A 51 20.73 17.52 -14.01
C ARG A 51 21.90 17.05 -14.89
N ARG A 52 21.66 16.07 -15.76
CA ARG A 52 22.69 15.37 -16.54
C ARG A 52 23.47 16.27 -17.51
N ASP A 53 22.76 17.19 -18.14
CA ASP A 53 23.28 18.18 -19.09
C ASP A 53 23.88 19.43 -18.41
N SER A 54 23.92 19.48 -17.07
CA SER A 54 24.37 20.68 -16.36
C SER A 54 25.89 20.89 -16.39
N VAL A 55 26.29 22.13 -16.67
CA VAL A 55 27.68 22.59 -16.51
C VAL A 55 27.98 22.89 -15.04
N TYR A 56 29.25 22.87 -14.65
CA TYR A 56 29.66 23.22 -13.29
C TYR A 56 29.82 24.74 -13.14
N GLU A 57 29.04 25.35 -12.25
CA GLU A 57 29.05 26.79 -11.97
C GLU A 57 29.81 27.07 -10.66
N SER A 58 31.07 27.50 -10.75
CA SER A 58 31.90 27.77 -9.57
C SER A 58 31.39 28.99 -8.81
N GLY A 59 31.21 28.87 -7.48
CA GLY A 59 30.82 29.98 -6.61
C GLY A 59 29.35 30.42 -6.70
N ARG A 60 28.51 29.75 -7.49
CA ARG A 60 27.07 30.06 -7.63
C ARG A 60 26.21 28.87 -7.22
N ARG A 61 25.09 29.14 -6.54
CA ARG A 61 24.10 28.12 -6.18
C ARG A 61 23.18 27.85 -7.38
N SER A 62 23.49 26.79 -8.14
CA SER A 62 22.71 26.39 -9.32
C SER A 62 21.42 25.65 -8.91
N LYS A 63 20.33 25.86 -9.67
CA LYS A 63 19.09 25.07 -9.55
C LYS A 63 19.22 23.67 -10.15
N SER A 64 20.32 23.39 -10.84
CA SER A 64 20.55 22.10 -11.49
C SER A 64 20.89 20.98 -10.50
N TRP A 65 21.13 21.30 -9.22
CA TRP A 65 21.43 20.37 -8.15
C TRP A 65 20.40 20.52 -7.02
N MET A 66 19.78 19.43 -6.61
CA MET A 66 18.75 19.41 -5.56
C MET A 66 19.06 18.33 -4.52
N LYS A 67 18.97 18.69 -3.24
CA LYS A 67 19.01 17.71 -2.13
C LYS A 67 17.57 17.37 -1.75
N ILE A 68 17.22 16.10 -1.84
CA ILE A 68 15.93 15.52 -1.46
C ILE A 68 16.15 14.87 -0.08
N LYS A 69 15.30 15.14 0.93
CA LYS A 69 15.55 14.77 2.35
C LYS A 69 14.44 13.93 2.96
N SER A 70 14.81 12.93 3.78
CA SER A 70 13.89 12.08 4.57
C SER A 70 13.03 12.90 5.54
N THR A 71 11.75 12.51 5.71
CA THR A 71 10.82 13.09 6.68
C THR A 71 9.93 12.01 7.30
N LYS A 72 9.74 12.06 8.62
CA LYS A 72 8.78 11.29 9.43
C LYS A 72 7.43 12.02 9.52
N GLU A 73 6.38 11.33 9.96
CA GLU A 73 5.06 11.93 10.23
C GLU A 73 4.61 11.52 11.64
N GLY A 74 3.74 12.32 12.25
CA GLY A 74 3.20 12.07 13.57
C GLY A 74 2.03 12.99 13.89
N GLU A 75 1.40 12.77 15.04
CA GLU A 75 0.17 13.44 15.46
C GLU A 75 0.43 14.21 16.75
N PHE A 76 -0.07 15.43 16.84
CA PHE A 76 0.21 16.34 17.95
C PHE A 76 -1.01 17.20 18.28
N VAL A 77 -1.26 17.40 19.55
CA VAL A 77 -2.30 18.31 20.05
C VAL A 77 -1.85 19.75 19.87
N ILE A 78 -2.74 20.63 19.42
CA ILE A 78 -2.48 22.07 19.31
C ILE A 78 -2.81 22.72 20.66
N GLY A 79 -1.79 23.28 21.33
CA GLY A 79 -1.96 23.99 22.60
C GLY A 79 -1.82 25.52 22.49
N GLY A 80 -1.50 26.04 21.31
CA GLY A 80 -1.43 27.49 21.09
C GLY A 80 -0.95 27.86 19.70
N TYR A 81 -0.85 29.17 19.44
CA TYR A 81 -0.24 29.70 18.22
C TYR A 81 0.47 31.02 18.47
N THR A 82 1.44 31.35 17.61
CA THR A 82 2.15 32.64 17.62
C THR A 82 1.49 33.63 16.65
N GLU A 83 1.63 34.93 16.89
CA GLU A 83 1.13 35.95 15.95
C GLU A 83 1.74 35.83 14.55
N GLY A 84 0.97 36.17 13.52
CA GLY A 84 1.43 36.23 12.14
C GLY A 84 2.32 37.45 11.88
N GLY A 85 3.23 37.35 10.90
CA GLY A 85 4.09 38.47 10.50
C GLY A 85 4.09 38.64 8.98
N GLY A 86 4.34 39.87 8.49
CA GLY A 86 4.33 40.18 7.06
C GLY A 86 2.98 39.86 6.41
N TRP A 87 3.00 39.10 5.31
CA TRP A 87 1.78 38.68 4.60
C TRP A 87 0.82 37.81 5.43
N ARG A 88 1.29 37.24 6.56
CA ARG A 88 0.47 36.46 7.50
C ARG A 88 -0.09 37.28 8.66
N ALA A 89 0.10 38.60 8.70
CA ALA A 89 -0.31 39.45 9.83
C ALA A 89 -1.78 39.26 10.26
N GLY A 90 -2.69 38.98 9.32
CA GLY A 90 -4.10 38.69 9.62
C GLY A 90 -4.43 37.26 10.07
N THR A 91 -3.43 36.40 10.33
CA THR A 91 -3.64 34.98 10.70
C THR A 91 -2.75 34.57 11.89
N PHE A 92 -1.85 33.59 11.72
CA PHE A 92 -0.90 33.15 12.75
C PHE A 92 0.46 32.80 12.13
N GLY A 93 1.50 32.77 12.96
CA GLY A 93 2.87 32.50 12.57
C GLY A 93 3.21 31.01 12.56
N SER A 94 2.94 30.34 13.68
CA SER A 94 3.17 28.91 13.88
C SER A 94 2.22 28.36 14.96
N LEU A 95 1.88 27.08 14.87
CA LEU A 95 1.18 26.36 15.94
C LEU A 95 2.19 25.80 16.95
N LEU A 96 1.79 25.77 18.22
CA LEU A 96 2.49 25.07 19.30
C LEU A 96 1.88 23.68 19.45
N LEU A 97 2.74 22.67 19.38
CA LEU A 97 2.37 21.25 19.35
C LEU A 97 2.69 20.59 20.69
N GLY A 98 1.92 19.57 21.06
CA GLY A 98 2.19 18.72 22.22
C GLY A 98 1.63 17.32 22.10
N TYR A 99 1.89 16.52 23.13
CA TYR A 99 1.36 15.17 23.33
C TYR A 99 1.11 14.97 24.83
N TYR A 100 0.20 14.06 25.19
CA TYR A 100 -0.03 13.67 26.57
C TYR A 100 0.96 12.58 27.00
N ASP A 101 1.58 12.77 28.17
CA ASP A 101 2.35 11.72 28.83
C ASP A 101 1.44 10.74 29.59
N ASP A 102 2.03 9.73 30.22
CA ASP A 102 1.28 8.71 30.97
C ASP A 102 0.61 9.25 32.25
N GLU A 103 1.02 10.43 32.72
CA GLU A 103 0.38 11.14 33.84
C GLU A 103 -0.77 12.05 33.36
N GLY A 104 -1.08 12.06 32.06
CA GLY A 104 -2.13 12.87 31.47
C GLY A 104 -1.77 14.35 31.35
N LYS A 105 -0.48 14.71 31.42
CA LYS A 105 0.02 16.07 31.26
C LYS A 105 0.38 16.34 29.81
N LEU A 106 -0.01 17.51 29.29
CA LEU A 106 0.33 17.92 27.93
C LEU A 106 1.77 18.44 27.87
N VAL A 107 2.66 17.66 27.27
CA VAL A 107 4.08 17.95 27.07
C VAL A 107 4.30 18.63 25.72
N HIS A 108 5.13 19.68 25.69
CA HIS A 108 5.40 20.45 24.49
C HIS A 108 6.33 19.69 23.51
N ALA A 109 5.92 19.64 22.24
CA ALA A 109 6.62 18.94 21.16
C ALA A 109 7.24 19.88 20.11
N GLY A 110 7.09 21.20 20.22
CA GLY A 110 7.70 22.18 19.30
C GLY A 110 6.71 22.98 18.47
N HIS A 111 7.24 23.74 17.50
CA HIS A 111 6.48 24.70 16.71
C HIS A 111 6.38 24.30 15.23
N VAL A 112 5.21 24.41 14.62
CA VAL A 112 5.02 24.21 13.17
C VAL A 112 4.57 25.50 12.47
N GLY A 113 5.44 26.04 11.61
CA GLY A 113 5.21 27.30 10.87
C GLY A 113 5.08 27.15 9.34
N THR A 114 5.18 25.92 8.83
CA THR A 114 5.13 25.59 7.39
C THR A 114 4.04 24.55 7.12
N GLY A 115 3.63 24.38 5.85
CA GLY A 115 2.59 23.41 5.47
C GLY A 115 1.17 23.99 5.32
N PHE A 116 1.02 25.30 5.51
CA PHE A 116 -0.26 26.00 5.36
C PHE A 116 -0.38 26.72 4.02
N ASN A 117 -1.55 26.63 3.38
CA ASN A 117 -2.00 27.53 2.32
C ASN A 117 -2.98 28.59 2.87
N ASP A 118 -3.34 29.60 2.07
CA ASP A 118 -4.18 30.72 2.51
C ASP A 118 -5.56 30.29 3.05
N LYS A 119 -6.17 29.27 2.44
CA LYS A 119 -7.47 28.74 2.90
C LYS A 119 -7.31 28.07 4.27
N THR A 120 -6.28 27.23 4.42
CA THR A 120 -5.98 26.52 5.67
C THR A 120 -5.62 27.49 6.80
N LEU A 121 -4.85 28.55 6.53
CA LEU A 121 -4.52 29.57 7.53
C LEU A 121 -5.76 30.27 8.07
N LYS A 122 -6.71 30.64 7.20
CA LYS A 122 -7.97 31.28 7.61
C LYS A 122 -8.86 30.34 8.42
N LEU A 123 -9.06 29.12 7.93
CA LEU A 123 -9.88 28.11 8.61
C LEU A 123 -9.34 27.76 10.00
N LEU A 124 -8.03 27.53 10.10
CA LEU A 124 -7.40 27.23 11.39
C LEU A 124 -7.46 28.42 12.32
N LYS A 125 -7.28 29.64 11.82
CA LYS A 125 -7.37 30.84 12.65
C LYS A 125 -8.76 30.97 13.29
N GLU A 126 -9.82 30.74 12.53
CA GLU A 126 -11.20 30.77 13.04
C GLU A 126 -11.43 29.71 14.13
N LYS A 127 -11.03 28.46 13.87
CA LYS A 127 -11.12 27.37 14.86
C LYS A 127 -10.32 27.66 16.13
N LEU A 128 -9.12 28.24 15.99
CA LEU A 128 -8.23 28.54 17.12
C LEU A 128 -8.73 29.71 17.97
N GLU A 129 -9.32 30.74 17.36
CA GLU A 129 -9.94 31.86 18.11
C GLU A 129 -11.15 31.38 18.93
N ALA A 130 -11.95 30.44 18.40
CA ALA A 130 -13.06 29.84 19.15
C ALA A 130 -12.60 29.02 20.38
N LEU A 131 -11.35 28.56 20.38
CA LEU A 131 -10.76 27.76 21.46
C LEU A 131 -9.82 28.56 22.36
N ARG A 132 -9.78 29.88 22.23
CA ARG A 132 -8.88 30.74 23.01
C ARG A 132 -9.11 30.57 24.52
N THR A 133 -8.01 30.55 25.27
CA THR A 133 -8.02 30.47 26.73
C THR A 133 -6.92 31.35 27.32
N ASP A 134 -7.10 31.82 28.55
CA ASP A 134 -6.08 32.54 29.31
C ASP A 134 -5.14 31.58 30.07
N GLU A 135 -5.55 30.32 30.22
CA GLU A 135 -4.77 29.28 30.87
C GLU A 135 -3.82 28.58 29.89
N ARG A 136 -2.56 28.40 30.31
CA ARG A 136 -1.58 27.64 29.53
C ARG A 136 -1.93 26.15 29.59
N PRO A 137 -2.16 25.46 28.46
CA PRO A 137 -2.51 24.04 28.46
C PRO A 137 -1.30 23.10 28.65
N PHE A 138 -0.08 23.58 28.38
CA PHE A 138 1.14 22.80 28.55
C PHE A 138 1.57 22.76 30.02
N ALA A 139 1.99 21.57 30.48
CA ALA A 139 2.42 21.35 31.86
C ALA A 139 3.68 22.17 32.21
N GLU A 140 4.62 22.25 31.28
CA GLU A 140 5.83 23.05 31.38
C GLU A 140 5.77 24.28 30.46
N GLU A 141 6.65 25.27 30.69
CA GLU A 141 6.77 26.39 29.76
C GLU A 141 7.32 25.88 28.42
N PRO A 142 6.60 26.06 27.30
CA PRO A 142 7.04 25.58 26.00
C PRO A 142 8.45 26.05 25.64
N SER A 143 9.34 25.08 25.42
CA SER A 143 10.68 25.35 24.94
C SER A 143 10.64 26.10 23.61
N ARG A 144 11.40 27.20 23.52
CA ARG A 144 11.46 28.04 22.30
C ARG A 144 12.39 27.46 21.22
N ALA A 145 12.92 26.26 21.43
CA ALA A 145 13.72 25.53 20.43
C ALA A 145 12.83 25.06 19.28
N GLY A 146 13.19 25.41 18.04
CA GLY A 146 12.41 25.09 16.83
C GLY A 146 11.56 26.23 16.27
N MET A 147 11.59 27.43 16.87
CA MET A 147 11.02 28.65 16.27
C MET A 147 11.66 28.93 14.89
N PRO A 148 10.87 29.33 13.86
CA PRO A 148 11.40 29.67 12.54
C PRO A 148 12.47 30.79 12.62
N PHE A 149 13.60 30.61 11.91
CA PHE A 149 14.68 31.60 11.84
C PHE A 149 14.15 32.99 11.42
N GLY A 150 14.51 34.04 12.17
CA GLY A 150 14.19 35.44 11.84
C GLY A 150 12.99 36.07 12.55
N ARG A 151 12.34 35.36 13.48
CA ARG A 151 11.24 35.92 14.31
C ARG A 151 11.78 36.55 15.61
N PRO A 152 11.21 37.68 16.09
CA PRO A 152 11.61 38.27 17.37
C PRO A 152 11.40 37.30 18.52
N LYS A 153 12.37 37.25 19.45
CA LYS A 153 12.37 36.34 20.63
C LYS A 153 11.16 36.52 21.57
N ASN A 154 10.40 37.61 21.41
CA ASN A 154 9.22 37.97 22.20
C ASN A 154 7.92 37.95 21.37
N THR A 155 7.80 37.07 20.38
CA THR A 155 6.52 36.95 19.64
C THR A 155 5.43 36.44 20.59
N PRO A 156 4.32 37.18 20.81
CA PRO A 156 3.26 36.75 21.71
C PRO A 156 2.66 35.41 21.29
N VAL A 157 2.33 34.58 22.28
CA VAL A 157 1.62 33.31 22.10
C VAL A 157 0.20 33.47 22.60
N THR A 158 -0.76 33.04 21.81
CA THR A 158 -2.15 32.87 22.24
C THR A 158 -2.38 31.41 22.57
N TRP A 159 -2.85 31.13 23.79
CA TRP A 159 -3.18 29.77 24.24
C TRP A 159 -4.55 29.37 23.73
N VAL A 160 -4.69 28.08 23.40
CA VAL A 160 -5.97 27.49 23.02
C VAL A 160 -6.22 26.23 23.83
N LYS A 161 -7.49 25.89 24.06
CA LYS A 161 -7.86 24.61 24.65
C LYS A 161 -7.31 23.48 23.77
N PRO A 162 -6.73 22.43 24.38
CA PRO A 162 -6.07 21.34 23.65
C PRO A 162 -7.09 20.36 23.04
N GLU A 163 -7.97 20.88 22.18
CA GLU A 163 -9.09 20.15 21.57
C GLU A 163 -8.83 19.74 20.12
N LEU A 164 -7.83 20.34 19.47
CA LEU A 164 -7.49 20.06 18.08
C LEU A 164 -6.24 19.19 17.99
N VAL A 165 -6.30 18.14 17.17
CA VAL A 165 -5.15 17.30 16.83
C VAL A 165 -4.68 17.63 15.42
N ALA A 166 -3.39 17.89 15.25
CA ALA A 166 -2.72 18.14 13.98
C ALA A 166 -1.87 16.95 13.57
N GLN A 167 -1.93 16.59 12.29
CA GLN A 167 -0.95 15.72 11.66
C GLN A 167 0.21 16.56 11.13
N VAL A 168 1.43 16.16 11.45
CA VAL A 168 2.65 16.92 11.20
C VAL A 168 3.73 16.02 10.64
N ARG A 169 4.34 16.45 9.55
CA ARG A 169 5.56 15.87 8.99
C ARG A 169 6.78 16.54 9.61
N TYR A 170 7.78 15.79 10.06
CA TYR A 170 8.99 16.32 10.71
C TYR A 170 10.23 15.46 10.40
N ALA A 171 11.44 15.98 10.55
CA ALA A 171 12.66 15.23 10.22
C ALA A 171 13.03 14.20 11.31
N GLN A 172 13.03 14.62 12.56
CA GLN A 172 13.39 13.81 13.73
C GLN A 172 13.00 14.52 15.03
N TRP A 173 13.02 13.81 16.16
CA TRP A 173 13.03 14.41 17.49
C TRP A 173 14.43 14.92 17.84
N THR A 174 14.52 16.08 18.51
CA THR A 174 15.77 16.57 19.10
C THR A 174 16.01 15.90 20.46
N LYS A 175 17.24 16.01 20.99
CA LYS A 175 17.56 15.56 22.35
C LYS A 175 16.70 16.27 23.41
N ASP A 176 16.29 17.50 23.12
CA ASP A 176 15.46 18.33 23.99
C ASP A 176 13.95 18.04 23.86
N GLY A 177 13.56 16.96 23.18
CA GLY A 177 12.17 16.52 23.10
C GLY A 177 11.27 17.36 22.19
N VAL A 178 11.82 18.09 21.20
CA VAL A 178 11.03 18.84 20.21
C VAL A 178 11.23 18.35 18.78
N LEU A 179 10.26 18.61 17.90
CA LEU A 179 10.30 18.22 16.50
C LEU A 179 11.25 19.11 15.70
N ARG A 180 12.10 18.49 14.88
CA ARG A 180 12.99 19.18 13.93
C ARG A 180 12.33 19.32 12.56
N ALA A 181 12.30 20.54 12.02
CA ALA A 181 11.75 20.87 10.71
C ALA A 181 10.29 20.38 10.48
N PRO A 182 9.34 20.67 11.40
CA PRO A 182 7.96 20.26 11.25
C PRO A 182 7.21 21.06 10.17
N SER A 183 6.26 20.39 9.50
CA SER A 183 5.36 20.92 8.48
C SER A 183 3.97 20.35 8.68
N PHE A 184 2.95 21.21 8.70
CA PHE A 184 1.56 20.85 8.93
C PHE A 184 1.00 20.10 7.71
N LEU A 185 0.26 19.02 7.95
CA LEU A 185 -0.41 18.25 6.90
C LEU A 185 -1.94 18.42 6.94
N GLY A 186 -2.54 18.41 8.14
CA GLY A 186 -3.99 18.48 8.30
C GLY A 186 -4.43 18.38 9.77
N LEU A 187 -5.73 18.57 10.00
CA LEU A 187 -6.36 18.27 11.30
C LEU A 187 -6.85 16.82 11.34
N ARG A 188 -6.82 16.21 12.52
CA ARG A 188 -7.33 14.88 12.83
C ARG A 188 -8.55 15.00 13.73
N ASP A 189 -9.69 15.27 13.12
CA ASP A 189 -10.97 15.35 13.84
C ASP A 189 -11.45 13.96 14.32
N ASP A 190 -10.81 12.89 13.86
CA ASP A 190 -11.07 11.48 14.19
C ASP A 190 -10.36 10.99 15.46
N LYS A 191 -9.43 11.77 16.03
CA LYS A 191 -8.63 11.35 17.20
C LYS A 191 -8.90 12.25 18.40
N PRO A 192 -9.31 11.67 19.56
CA PRO A 192 -9.38 12.42 20.80
C PRO A 192 -7.99 12.97 21.18
N PRO A 193 -7.87 14.24 21.60
CA PRO A 193 -6.59 14.81 22.03
C PRO A 193 -5.89 14.00 23.12
N ALA A 194 -6.65 13.42 24.06
CA ALA A 194 -6.14 12.61 25.15
C ALA A 194 -5.40 11.33 24.71
N ASP A 195 -5.67 10.84 23.49
CA ASP A 195 -5.05 9.63 22.94
C ASP A 195 -3.74 9.93 22.18
N VAL A 196 -3.34 11.20 22.11
CA VAL A 196 -2.10 11.62 21.46
C VAL A 196 -0.94 11.47 22.45
N LYS A 197 -0.29 10.31 22.44
CA LYS A 197 0.89 10.02 23.27
C LYS A 197 2.20 10.12 22.48
N ARG A 198 3.32 10.29 23.19
CA ARG A 198 4.65 10.15 22.59
C ARG A 198 4.99 8.68 22.41
N GLU A 199 5.36 8.32 21.19
CA GLU A 199 5.89 7.00 20.87
C GLU A 199 7.23 6.78 21.57
N GLU A 200 7.29 5.77 22.44
CA GLU A 200 8.53 5.12 22.85
C GLU A 200 8.70 3.80 22.10
N ALA A 201 9.94 3.51 21.69
CA ALA A 201 10.26 2.27 21.00
C ALA A 201 10.22 1.10 22.00
N VAL A 202 9.21 0.24 21.89
CA VAL A 202 9.09 -0.98 22.71
C VAL A 202 9.48 -2.22 21.87
N PRO A 203 10.24 -3.19 22.43
CA PRO A 203 10.62 -4.43 21.74
C PRO A 203 9.44 -5.42 21.60
N PRO A 204 9.54 -6.41 20.71
CA PRO A 204 8.40 -7.22 20.29
C PRO A 204 7.94 -8.25 21.33
N PRO A 205 6.62 -8.51 21.44
CA PRO A 205 6.12 -9.66 22.18
C PRO A 205 6.29 -10.97 21.40
N SER A 206 6.60 -12.02 22.15
CA SER A 206 6.67 -13.43 21.75
C SER A 206 5.27 -14.06 21.73
N GLY A 207 5.00 -14.87 20.70
CA GLY A 207 3.67 -15.38 20.38
C GLY A 207 3.21 -16.61 21.15
N SER A 208 1.92 -16.89 20.97
CA SER A 208 1.29 -18.20 21.05
C SER A 208 0.08 -18.18 20.09
N GLY A 209 0.01 -19.15 19.18
CA GLY A 209 -1.09 -19.28 18.22
C GLY A 209 -2.30 -20.01 18.82
N PRO A 210 -3.50 -19.87 18.24
CA PRO A 210 -4.59 -20.79 18.49
C PRO A 210 -5.03 -21.60 17.27
N SER A 211 -5.68 -22.69 17.65
CA SER A 211 -6.22 -23.85 16.94
C SER A 211 -7.28 -23.56 15.87
N ASP A 212 -7.29 -24.48 14.91
CA ASP A 212 -8.26 -24.70 13.84
C ASP A 212 -9.67 -25.00 14.42
N SER A 213 -10.61 -24.07 14.28
CA SER A 213 -12.05 -24.36 14.35
C SER A 213 -12.90 -23.19 13.82
N GLY A 214 -13.64 -23.43 12.74
CA GLY A 214 -14.84 -22.65 12.37
C GLY A 214 -14.68 -21.65 11.22
N LEU A 215 -14.34 -22.13 10.01
CA LEU A 215 -14.55 -21.34 8.79
C LEU A 215 -16.07 -21.16 8.56
N GLY A 216 -16.56 -19.96 8.85
CA GLY A 216 -17.87 -19.40 8.49
C GLY A 216 -18.99 -20.38 8.14
N ASP A 217 -19.71 -20.85 9.15
CA ASP A 217 -21.02 -21.48 8.93
C ASP A 217 -22.01 -20.42 8.39
N SER A 218 -22.86 -20.83 7.45
CA SER A 218 -23.94 -20.02 6.88
C SER A 218 -24.84 -19.37 7.96
N GLY A 219 -25.00 -20.03 9.12
CA GLY A 219 -25.70 -19.49 10.28
C GLY A 219 -25.01 -18.25 10.88
N THR A 220 -23.68 -18.21 10.88
CA THR A 220 -22.91 -17.08 11.41
C THR A 220 -23.03 -15.83 10.53
N VAL A 221 -23.11 -15.98 9.20
CA VAL A 221 -23.24 -14.83 8.28
C VAL A 221 -24.61 -14.17 8.42
N ALA A 222 -25.69 -14.93 8.52
CA ALA A 222 -27.04 -14.40 8.69
C ALA A 222 -27.16 -13.53 9.95
N GLU A 223 -26.67 -14.02 11.10
CA GLU A 223 -26.65 -13.28 12.37
C GLU A 223 -25.82 -11.98 12.29
N LEU A 224 -24.76 -11.95 11.50
CA LEU A 224 -23.95 -10.74 11.29
C LEU A 224 -24.69 -9.70 10.46
N LEU A 225 -25.43 -10.14 9.43
CA LEU A 225 -26.22 -9.24 8.60
C LEU A 225 -27.33 -8.57 9.40
N GLU A 226 -28.04 -9.32 10.24
CA GLU A 226 -29.04 -8.76 11.17
C GLU A 226 -28.43 -7.70 12.11
N GLN A 227 -27.23 -7.95 12.64
CA GLN A 227 -26.53 -6.96 13.45
C GLN A 227 -26.14 -5.71 12.64
N LEU A 228 -25.70 -5.88 11.39
CA LEU A 228 -25.27 -4.78 10.51
C LEU A 228 -26.44 -3.99 9.92
N GLU A 229 -27.67 -4.52 9.91
CA GLU A 229 -28.90 -3.81 9.50
C GLU A 229 -29.34 -2.74 10.52
N ARG A 230 -28.83 -2.81 11.76
CA ARG A 230 -29.09 -1.80 12.78
C ARG A 230 -28.70 -0.41 12.30
N ARG A 231 -29.57 0.58 12.48
CA ARG A 231 -29.34 1.98 12.06
C ARG A 231 -28.33 2.75 12.93
N ASP A 232 -27.75 2.12 13.95
CA ASP A 232 -26.78 2.77 14.82
C ASP A 232 -25.46 3.02 14.06
N GLU A 233 -24.98 4.27 14.04
CA GLU A 233 -23.69 4.68 13.46
C GLU A 233 -22.46 4.07 14.17
N LYS A 234 -22.64 3.60 15.40
CA LYS A 234 -21.62 2.95 16.23
C LYS A 234 -22.25 1.89 17.11
N PHE A 235 -21.64 0.70 17.15
CA PHE A 235 -22.02 -0.37 18.07
C PHE A 235 -20.91 -1.41 18.15
N ILE A 236 -21.04 -2.37 19.07
CA ILE A 236 -20.11 -3.50 19.17
C ILE A 236 -20.69 -4.65 18.37
N LEU A 237 -20.05 -4.99 17.25
CA LEU A 237 -20.36 -6.18 16.46
C LEU A 237 -19.82 -7.43 17.18
N ARG A 238 -20.63 -8.48 17.26
CA ARG A 238 -20.22 -9.77 17.81
C ARG A 238 -20.07 -10.78 16.69
N VAL A 239 -18.88 -11.35 16.56
CA VAL A 239 -18.51 -12.29 15.50
C VAL A 239 -17.51 -13.30 16.06
N GLU A 240 -17.71 -14.60 15.81
CA GLU A 240 -16.82 -15.69 16.27
C GLU A 240 -16.46 -15.60 17.78
N GLY A 241 -17.40 -15.14 18.62
CA GLY A 241 -17.16 -14.92 20.06
C GLY A 241 -16.37 -13.65 20.42
N HIS A 242 -15.86 -12.93 19.43
CA HIS A 242 -15.12 -11.68 19.59
C HIS A 242 -16.03 -10.44 19.50
N LYS A 243 -15.51 -9.31 19.99
CA LYS A 243 -16.18 -8.00 19.99
C LYS A 243 -15.40 -7.02 19.13
N ILE A 244 -16.04 -6.45 18.11
CA ILE A 244 -15.44 -5.46 17.22
C ILE A 244 -16.18 -4.13 17.40
N PRO A 245 -15.54 -3.09 17.97
CA PRO A 245 -16.13 -1.76 18.03
C PRO A 245 -16.24 -1.16 16.63
N LEU A 246 -17.47 -0.94 16.17
CA LEU A 246 -17.77 -0.27 14.90
C LEU A 246 -18.09 1.20 15.12
N ASN A 247 -17.70 2.04 14.17
CA ASN A 247 -17.99 3.47 14.17
C ASN A 247 -18.01 4.04 12.74
N ASN A 248 -18.62 5.23 12.59
CA ASN A 248 -18.72 5.97 11.34
C ASN A 248 -19.31 5.10 10.22
N LEU A 249 -20.33 4.30 10.54
CA LEU A 249 -20.84 3.28 9.63
C LEU A 249 -21.53 3.86 8.41
N ASP A 250 -22.08 5.07 8.54
CA ASP A 250 -22.77 5.75 7.43
C ASP A 250 -21.81 6.67 6.66
N LYS A 251 -20.51 6.66 7.00
CA LYS A 251 -19.47 7.38 6.25
C LYS A 251 -19.42 6.84 4.82
N GLU A 252 -19.59 7.74 3.86
CA GLU A 252 -19.49 7.44 2.43
C GLU A 252 -18.06 7.09 2.06
N PHE A 253 -17.87 5.89 1.50
CA PHE A 253 -16.62 5.46 0.90
C PHE A 253 -16.62 5.66 -0.61
N TRP A 254 -17.78 5.46 -1.24
CA TRP A 254 -18.04 5.74 -2.66
C TRP A 254 -19.20 6.72 -2.79
N LEU A 255 -19.04 7.73 -3.65
CA LEU A 255 -20.10 8.68 -3.93
C LEU A 255 -21.23 8.05 -4.74
N ALA A 256 -22.40 8.70 -4.73
CA ALA A 256 -23.50 8.29 -5.58
C ALA A 256 -23.15 8.44 -7.07
N THR A 257 -23.60 7.48 -7.87
CA THR A 257 -23.50 7.48 -9.33
C THR A 257 -24.89 7.28 -9.94
N GLU A 258 -24.99 7.27 -11.27
CA GLU A 258 -26.25 6.91 -11.93
C GLU A 258 -26.67 5.46 -11.66
N LYS A 259 -25.72 4.59 -11.27
CA LYS A 259 -25.96 3.15 -11.05
C LYS A 259 -26.29 2.81 -9.61
N HIS A 260 -25.83 3.60 -8.64
CA HIS A 260 -26.05 3.33 -7.23
C HIS A 260 -26.07 4.58 -6.36
N ARG A 261 -26.75 4.50 -5.21
CA ARG A 261 -26.63 5.50 -4.14
C ARG A 261 -25.19 5.55 -3.61
N ALA A 262 -24.83 6.58 -2.85
CA ALA A 262 -23.55 6.58 -2.13
C ALA A 262 -23.42 5.30 -1.28
N LEU A 263 -22.25 4.65 -1.34
CA LEU A 263 -21.97 3.42 -0.62
C LEU A 263 -21.08 3.73 0.57
N THR A 264 -21.43 3.16 1.72
CA THR A 264 -20.86 3.52 3.00
C THR A 264 -19.91 2.45 3.51
N LYS A 265 -19.21 2.77 4.61
CA LYS A 265 -18.44 1.80 5.37
C LYS A 265 -19.28 0.57 5.79
N ARG A 266 -20.56 0.77 6.12
CA ARG A 266 -21.49 -0.33 6.41
C ARG A 266 -21.69 -1.24 5.20
N ASP A 267 -21.84 -0.68 4.00
CA ASP A 267 -21.98 -1.48 2.77
C ASP A 267 -20.74 -2.34 2.52
N LEU A 268 -19.54 -1.81 2.78
CA LEU A 268 -18.31 -2.60 2.72
C LEU A 268 -18.31 -3.77 3.73
N LEU A 269 -18.72 -3.51 4.98
CA LEU A 269 -18.78 -4.55 6.02
C LEU A 269 -19.83 -5.63 5.69
N VAL A 270 -20.99 -5.22 5.18
CA VAL A 270 -22.03 -6.14 4.70
C VAL A 270 -21.51 -7.00 3.55
N TYR A 271 -20.79 -6.39 2.60
CA TYR A 271 -20.15 -7.12 1.51
C TYR A 271 -19.12 -8.13 2.03
N PHE A 272 -18.22 -7.72 2.93
CA PHE A 272 -17.23 -8.61 3.53
C PHE A 272 -17.88 -9.76 4.29
N ALA A 273 -18.94 -9.52 5.06
CA ALA A 273 -19.68 -10.59 5.72
C ALA A 273 -20.22 -11.61 4.70
N LYS A 274 -20.89 -11.14 3.64
CA LYS A 274 -21.50 -12.00 2.61
C LYS A 274 -20.48 -12.79 1.79
N VAL A 275 -19.38 -12.15 1.40
CA VAL A 275 -18.38 -12.77 0.53
C VAL A 275 -17.36 -13.62 1.30
N SER A 276 -17.31 -13.48 2.63
CA SER A 276 -16.31 -14.15 3.47
C SER A 276 -16.16 -15.66 3.27
N PRO A 277 -17.22 -16.46 3.06
CA PRO A 277 -17.05 -17.91 2.85
C PRO A 277 -16.22 -18.24 1.60
N TYR A 278 -16.25 -17.35 0.61
CA TYR A 278 -15.52 -17.48 -0.66
C TYR A 278 -14.16 -16.77 -0.61
N LEU A 279 -14.08 -15.61 0.04
CA LEU A 279 -12.86 -14.79 0.11
C LEU A 279 -11.82 -15.35 1.08
N LEU A 280 -12.22 -15.76 2.30
CA LEU A 280 -11.29 -16.17 3.36
C LEU A 280 -10.38 -17.37 2.97
N PRO A 281 -10.87 -18.41 2.25
CA PRO A 281 -9.99 -19.48 1.76
C PRO A 281 -8.81 -18.98 0.93
N HIS A 282 -8.97 -17.88 0.19
CA HIS A 282 -7.91 -17.29 -0.62
C HIS A 282 -7.00 -16.34 0.16
N MET A 283 -7.41 -15.86 1.33
CA MET A 283 -6.59 -15.04 2.24
C MET A 283 -5.79 -15.89 3.24
N ARG A 284 -6.24 -17.12 3.49
CA ARG A 284 -5.71 -18.00 4.53
C ARG A 284 -4.19 -18.18 4.43
N ASP A 285 -3.54 -17.92 5.56
CA ASP A 285 -2.10 -18.05 5.79
C ASP A 285 -1.23 -17.17 4.88
N ARG A 286 -1.80 -16.16 4.24
CA ARG A 286 -1.05 -15.22 3.41
C ARG A 286 -0.77 -13.94 4.19
N PRO A 287 0.50 -13.50 4.26
CA PRO A 287 0.80 -12.15 4.71
C PRO A 287 0.05 -11.13 3.83
N ILE A 288 -0.55 -10.13 4.46
CA ILE A 288 -1.27 -9.06 3.76
C ILE A 288 -0.59 -7.70 3.89
N THR A 289 -0.80 -6.85 2.90
CA THR A 289 -0.50 -5.41 2.98
C THR A 289 -1.80 -4.65 2.91
N LEU A 290 -2.00 -3.70 3.83
CA LEU A 290 -3.24 -2.93 3.89
C LEU A 290 -3.10 -1.64 3.09
N THR A 291 -4.20 -1.22 2.47
CA THR A 291 -4.35 0.10 1.85
C THR A 291 -5.62 0.72 2.41
N ARG A 292 -5.45 1.69 3.31
CA ARG A 292 -6.55 2.26 4.09
C ARG A 292 -7.06 3.54 3.47
N TYR A 293 -8.39 3.68 3.46
CA TYR A 293 -9.15 4.80 2.92
C TYR A 293 -10.06 5.44 3.99
N PRO A 294 -9.51 6.07 5.05
CA PRO A 294 -10.31 6.53 6.19
C PRO A 294 -11.43 7.52 5.84
N ASN A 295 -11.31 8.21 4.71
CA ASN A 295 -12.23 9.22 4.19
C ASN A 295 -12.76 8.86 2.79
N GLY A 296 -12.88 7.56 2.49
CA GLY A 296 -13.34 7.06 1.21
C GLY A 296 -12.33 7.21 0.07
N ILE A 297 -12.74 6.77 -1.13
CA ILE A 297 -11.83 6.62 -2.28
C ILE A 297 -11.37 7.96 -2.88
N HIS A 298 -12.08 9.04 -2.59
CA HIS A 298 -11.74 10.40 -3.01
C HIS A 298 -10.87 11.14 -1.99
N GLY A 299 -10.69 10.56 -0.80
CA GLY A 299 -9.78 11.05 0.23
C GLY A 299 -8.33 10.59 0.02
N GLY A 300 -7.46 11.00 0.93
CA GLY A 300 -6.12 10.42 1.02
C GLY A 300 -6.17 8.96 1.47
N HIS A 301 -5.26 8.14 0.95
CA HIS A 301 -5.06 6.76 1.37
C HIS A 301 -3.60 6.52 1.74
N PHE A 302 -3.33 5.46 2.50
CA PHE A 302 -1.96 5.08 2.87
C PHE A 302 -1.81 3.56 3.00
N TYR A 303 -0.61 3.10 2.72
CA TYR A 303 -0.22 1.71 2.93
C TYR A 303 0.18 1.49 4.37
N GLN A 304 -0.32 0.42 4.98
CA GLN A 304 0.02 0.06 6.35
C GLN A 304 0.60 -1.36 6.39
N LYS A 305 1.86 -1.46 6.83
CA LYS A 305 2.57 -2.73 7.08
C LYS A 305 2.94 -2.93 8.55
N ARG A 306 2.81 -1.89 9.38
CA ARG A 306 3.16 -1.90 10.80
C ARG A 306 1.98 -1.44 11.64
N PHE A 307 1.85 -2.03 12.81
CA PHE A 307 0.83 -1.69 13.80
C PHE A 307 1.53 -1.39 15.11
N GLU A 308 1.38 -0.15 15.57
CA GLU A 308 2.00 0.33 16.81
C GLU A 308 1.04 0.16 18.00
N SER A 309 -0.27 0.12 17.75
CA SER A 309 -1.29 -0.17 18.75
C SER A 309 -1.40 -1.66 19.04
N LYS A 310 -1.79 -2.01 20.27
CA LYS A 310 -2.11 -3.39 20.64
C LYS A 310 -3.17 -3.93 19.68
N LEU A 311 -2.82 -4.99 18.96
CA LEU A 311 -3.73 -5.68 18.04
C LEU A 311 -4.83 -6.41 18.82
N PRO A 312 -6.05 -6.51 18.26
CA PRO A 312 -7.08 -7.38 18.82
C PRO A 312 -6.59 -8.85 18.87
N GLU A 313 -7.03 -9.61 19.88
CA GLU A 313 -6.56 -10.99 20.12
C GLU A 313 -6.84 -11.96 18.97
N PHE A 314 -7.87 -11.69 18.16
CA PHE A 314 -8.24 -12.50 16.99
C PHE A 314 -7.40 -12.20 15.74
N VAL A 315 -6.59 -11.14 15.75
CA VAL A 315 -5.74 -10.74 14.63
C VAL A 315 -4.41 -11.47 14.72
N GLN A 316 -4.14 -12.33 13.75
CA GLN A 316 -2.89 -13.08 13.67
C GLN A 316 -1.82 -12.28 12.95
N THR A 317 -0.56 -12.47 13.37
CA THR A 317 0.62 -11.88 12.73
C THR A 317 1.71 -12.91 12.48
N VAL A 318 2.59 -12.58 11.53
CA VAL A 318 3.82 -13.31 11.26
C VAL A 318 4.99 -12.33 11.17
N LYS A 319 6.09 -12.63 11.87
CA LYS A 319 7.33 -11.83 11.81
C LYS A 319 8.14 -12.20 10.58
N LEU A 320 8.35 -11.25 9.68
CA LEU A 320 9.13 -11.42 8.46
C LEU A 320 10.35 -10.51 8.49
N TYR A 321 11.52 -11.04 8.15
CA TYR A 321 12.71 -10.22 7.97
C TYR A 321 12.57 -9.33 6.73
N SER A 322 12.68 -8.02 6.92
CA SER A 322 12.64 -7.02 5.86
C SER A 322 14.06 -6.55 5.56
N ARG A 323 14.54 -6.85 4.34
CA ARG A 323 15.84 -6.35 3.86
C ARG A 323 15.90 -4.82 3.89
N ASP A 324 14.83 -4.16 3.45
CA ASP A 324 14.71 -2.69 3.42
C ASP A 324 14.86 -2.06 4.81
N ASN A 325 14.37 -2.74 5.87
CA ASN A 325 14.41 -2.22 7.23
C ASN A 325 15.56 -2.80 8.08
N ALA A 326 16.38 -3.67 7.49
CA ALA A 326 17.42 -4.45 8.17
C ALA A 326 16.92 -5.10 9.48
N GLY A 327 15.69 -5.60 9.50
CA GLY A 327 15.07 -6.12 10.73
C GLY A 327 13.68 -6.71 10.49
N ASP A 328 13.10 -7.25 11.56
CA ASP A 328 11.82 -7.96 11.51
C ASP A 328 10.63 -6.99 11.52
N VAL A 329 9.62 -7.34 10.74
CA VAL A 329 8.35 -6.62 10.62
C VAL A 329 7.20 -7.60 10.83
N ASP A 330 6.24 -7.22 11.67
CA ASP A 330 5.01 -7.98 11.87
C ASP A 330 4.03 -7.71 10.72
N TYR A 331 3.80 -8.72 9.89
CA TYR A 331 2.77 -8.71 8.86
C TYR A 331 1.48 -9.32 9.42
N LEU A 332 0.33 -8.76 9.06
CA LEU A 332 -0.95 -9.37 9.40
C LEU A 332 -1.24 -10.58 8.53
N VAL A 333 -2.03 -11.50 9.07
CA VAL A 333 -2.61 -12.65 8.36
C VAL A 333 -4.11 -12.66 8.65
N CYS A 334 -4.92 -12.67 7.59
CA CYS A 334 -6.38 -12.67 7.72
C CYS A 334 -6.90 -14.10 7.59
N ASN A 335 -7.07 -14.77 8.74
CA ASN A 335 -7.44 -16.18 8.83
C ASN A 335 -8.87 -16.43 9.31
N ASN A 336 -9.62 -15.38 9.66
CA ASN A 336 -10.95 -15.49 10.26
C ASN A 336 -11.84 -14.30 9.91
N LEU A 337 -13.15 -14.46 10.10
CA LEU A 337 -14.15 -13.46 9.75
C LEU A 337 -14.02 -12.20 10.63
N SER A 338 -13.66 -12.38 11.90
CA SER A 338 -13.41 -11.27 12.84
C SER A 338 -12.33 -10.32 12.32
N THR A 339 -11.22 -10.86 11.82
CA THR A 339 -10.12 -10.08 11.25
C THR A 339 -10.57 -9.36 9.99
N LEU A 340 -11.29 -10.03 9.09
CA LEU A 340 -11.78 -9.43 7.85
C LEU A 340 -12.71 -8.23 8.12
N LEU A 341 -13.66 -8.37 9.04
CA LEU A 341 -14.58 -7.29 9.40
C LEU A 341 -13.86 -6.16 10.14
N TRP A 342 -12.85 -6.48 10.96
CA TRP A 342 -12.00 -5.48 11.57
C TRP A 342 -11.17 -4.69 10.54
N LEU A 343 -10.66 -5.34 9.48
CA LEU A 343 -10.01 -4.65 8.36
C LEU A 343 -10.97 -3.66 7.67
N GLY A 344 -12.21 -4.06 7.42
CA GLY A 344 -13.26 -3.15 6.92
C GLY A 344 -13.54 -1.98 7.88
N GLN A 345 -13.55 -2.23 9.19
CA GLN A 345 -13.67 -1.18 10.22
C GLN A 345 -12.49 -0.20 10.19
N LEU A 346 -11.29 -0.67 9.83
CA LEU A 346 -10.10 0.17 9.61
C LEU A 346 -10.13 0.94 8.27
N ALA A 347 -11.17 0.76 7.46
CA ALA A 347 -11.30 1.29 6.10
C ALA A 347 -10.26 0.70 5.12
N ASP A 348 -9.85 -0.55 5.31
CA ASP A 348 -9.07 -1.29 4.33
C ASP A 348 -10.01 -1.79 3.22
N ILE A 349 -9.96 -1.15 2.05
CA ILE A 349 -10.87 -1.45 0.93
C ILE A 349 -10.26 -2.53 0.02
N GLU A 350 -8.96 -2.44 -0.26
CA GLU A 350 -8.24 -3.39 -1.13
C GLU A 350 -7.47 -4.39 -0.29
N LEU A 351 -7.81 -5.67 -0.43
CA LEU A 351 -7.17 -6.77 0.27
C LEU A 351 -6.04 -7.34 -0.58
N HIS A 352 -4.80 -7.00 -0.25
CA HIS A 352 -3.62 -7.42 -1.00
C HIS A 352 -2.88 -8.57 -0.30
N THR A 353 -2.82 -9.73 -0.95
CA THR A 353 -2.21 -10.96 -0.41
C THR A 353 -0.91 -11.32 -1.11
N TRP A 354 0.02 -11.95 -0.39
CA TRP A 354 1.18 -12.63 -0.98
C TRP A 354 0.76 -13.92 -1.69
N TYR A 355 1.55 -14.36 -2.68
CA TYR A 355 1.27 -15.63 -3.40
C TYR A 355 1.81 -16.88 -2.69
N SER A 356 2.61 -16.71 -1.65
CA SER A 356 3.05 -17.76 -0.75
C SER A 356 2.24 -17.71 0.56
N ARG A 357 2.08 -18.87 1.21
CA ARG A 357 1.48 -18.97 2.55
C ARG A 357 2.55 -19.21 3.60
N ILE A 358 2.22 -19.01 4.88
CA ILE A 358 3.09 -19.34 6.02
C ILE A 358 2.93 -20.80 6.49
N SER A 359 1.82 -21.45 6.12
CA SER A 359 1.56 -22.85 6.43
C SER A 359 2.42 -23.78 5.55
N PRO A 360 3.16 -24.72 6.16
CA PRO A 360 3.79 -25.82 5.44
C PRO A 360 2.69 -26.82 5.05
N GLU A 361 2.27 -26.79 3.80
CA GLU A 361 1.39 -27.80 3.19
C GLU A 361 2.21 -29.00 2.70
N PRO A 362 1.61 -30.15 2.35
CA PRO A 362 2.35 -31.37 1.99
C PRO A 362 3.41 -31.18 0.89
N ASP A 363 3.19 -30.25 -0.04
CA ASP A 363 4.13 -29.92 -1.12
C ASP A 363 5.35 -29.09 -0.67
N ALA A 364 5.39 -28.66 0.59
CA ALA A 364 6.39 -27.76 1.16
C ALA A 364 6.83 -28.11 2.60
N HIS A 365 6.44 -29.26 3.17
CA HIS A 365 6.81 -29.65 4.55
C HIS A 365 8.33 -29.68 4.81
N HIS A 366 9.12 -29.92 3.77
CA HIS A 366 10.58 -29.96 3.84
C HIS A 366 11.23 -28.57 3.87
N LEU A 367 10.47 -27.50 3.60
CA LEU A 367 10.98 -26.14 3.53
C LEU A 367 11.00 -25.47 4.91
N PRO A 368 12.02 -24.66 5.24
CA PRO A 368 12.10 -23.94 6.51
C PRO A 368 10.93 -22.96 6.75
N THR A 369 10.44 -22.91 7.99
CA THR A 369 9.39 -21.97 8.45
C THR A 369 9.95 -20.79 9.24
N THR A 370 11.28 -20.62 9.28
CA THR A 370 11.92 -19.49 9.95
C THR A 370 11.96 -18.28 9.02
N PHE A 371 11.13 -17.29 9.26
CA PHE A 371 10.99 -16.10 8.40
C PHE A 371 11.72 -14.85 8.90
N ALA A 372 12.09 -14.82 10.18
CA ALA A 372 12.61 -13.67 10.89
C ALA A 372 14.14 -13.73 11.09
N GLY A 373 14.74 -12.64 11.58
CA GLY A 373 16.11 -12.53 12.07
C GLY A 373 17.18 -12.26 11.00
N SER A 374 17.02 -12.73 9.77
CA SER A 374 17.99 -12.44 8.70
C SER A 374 17.43 -12.61 7.29
N ALA A 375 18.10 -11.99 6.31
CA ALA A 375 17.79 -12.19 4.90
C ALA A 375 17.89 -13.67 4.51
N LYS A 376 18.94 -14.36 4.99
CA LYS A 376 19.16 -15.79 4.73
C LYS A 376 17.98 -16.65 5.19
N ASN A 377 17.38 -16.33 6.34
CA ASN A 377 16.24 -17.08 6.86
C ASN A 377 15.04 -16.95 5.93
N ILE A 378 14.64 -15.72 5.58
CA ILE A 378 13.48 -15.52 4.70
C ILE A 378 13.72 -16.03 3.27
N ASP A 379 14.94 -15.94 2.75
CA ASP A 379 15.29 -16.47 1.42
C ASP A 379 15.22 -17.99 1.34
N ALA A 380 15.66 -18.69 2.39
CA ALA A 380 15.59 -20.14 2.46
C ALA A 380 14.20 -20.65 2.85
N SER A 381 13.33 -19.78 3.35
CA SER A 381 12.03 -20.18 3.91
C SER A 381 11.00 -20.53 2.84
N LEU A 382 9.94 -21.23 3.27
CA LEU A 382 8.80 -21.57 2.42
C LEU A 382 8.08 -20.35 1.83
N LEU A 383 8.24 -19.15 2.42
CA LEU A 383 7.71 -17.90 1.85
C LEU A 383 8.45 -17.43 0.60
N ASN A 384 9.55 -18.09 0.20
CA ASN A 384 10.20 -17.84 -1.08
C ASN A 384 9.60 -18.68 -2.23
N TYR A 385 8.61 -19.53 -1.96
CA TYR A 385 8.01 -20.47 -2.92
C TYR A 385 6.51 -20.18 -3.07
N PRO A 386 6.06 -19.56 -4.18
CA PRO A 386 4.66 -19.17 -4.37
C PRO A 386 3.77 -20.37 -4.71
N ASP A 387 2.46 -20.24 -4.44
CA ASP A 387 1.43 -21.19 -4.89
C ASP A 387 0.99 -20.95 -6.35
N PHE A 388 1.41 -19.85 -6.98
CA PHE A 388 0.95 -19.45 -8.31
C PHE A 388 2.06 -18.82 -9.16
N ILE A 389 2.01 -19.04 -10.47
CA ILE A 389 2.49 -18.07 -11.46
C ILE A 389 1.35 -17.10 -11.73
N VAL A 390 1.63 -15.79 -11.68
CA VAL A 390 0.62 -14.76 -11.96
C VAL A 390 1.00 -13.95 -13.19
N PHE A 391 0.05 -13.78 -14.09
CA PHE A 391 0.17 -12.92 -15.26
C PHE A 391 -0.77 -11.73 -15.11
N ASP A 392 -0.18 -10.54 -15.07
CA ASP A 392 -0.91 -9.27 -14.95
C ASP A 392 -0.93 -8.56 -16.31
N LEU A 393 -2.15 -8.33 -16.82
CA LEU A 393 -2.42 -7.82 -18.15
C LEU A 393 -3.10 -6.46 -18.04
N ASP A 394 -2.31 -5.40 -18.14
CA ASP A 394 -2.74 -4.03 -17.93
C ASP A 394 -2.81 -3.24 -19.24
N PRO A 395 -3.99 -2.78 -19.68
CA PRO A 395 -4.07 -2.01 -20.91
C PRO A 395 -3.62 -0.57 -20.70
N TYR A 396 -2.52 -0.19 -21.36
CA TYR A 396 -2.08 1.21 -21.51
C TYR A 396 -2.74 1.89 -22.71
N ILE A 397 -4.05 1.63 -22.88
CA ILE A 397 -4.88 2.11 -23.99
C ILE A 397 -5.87 3.14 -23.45
N TYR A 398 -5.56 4.42 -23.67
CA TYR A 398 -6.33 5.55 -23.19
C TYR A 398 -7.68 5.70 -23.90
N SER A 399 -8.70 6.14 -23.17
CA SER A 399 -10.01 6.51 -23.72
C SER A 399 -9.97 7.87 -24.44
N GLY A 400 -9.03 8.73 -24.07
CA GLY A 400 -8.90 10.11 -24.54
C GLY A 400 -9.59 11.13 -23.62
N LYS A 401 -10.21 10.68 -22.54
CA LYS A 401 -10.82 11.55 -21.51
C LYS A 401 -9.87 11.86 -20.35
N GLU A 402 -8.80 11.08 -20.24
CA GLU A 402 -7.85 11.16 -19.15
C GLU A 402 -7.03 12.45 -19.23
N LYS A 403 -6.70 13.02 -18.06
CA LYS A 403 -5.77 14.16 -17.99
C LYS A 403 -4.39 13.72 -18.45
N LYS A 404 -3.63 14.63 -19.07
CA LYS A 404 -2.26 14.34 -19.50
C LYS A 404 -1.41 13.85 -18.32
N GLY A 405 -0.84 12.66 -18.46
CA GLY A 405 -0.01 12.01 -17.42
C GLY A 405 -0.79 11.20 -16.39
N ALA A 406 -2.13 11.10 -16.50
CA ALA A 406 -2.91 10.16 -15.71
C ALA A 406 -2.74 8.72 -16.21
N GLU A 407 -3.08 7.75 -15.36
CA GLU A 407 -3.23 6.35 -15.78
C GLU A 407 -4.49 6.19 -16.66
N PRO A 408 -4.53 5.18 -17.56
CA PRO A 408 -5.70 4.91 -18.38
C PRO A 408 -6.95 4.63 -17.54
N GLU A 409 -8.09 5.17 -17.95
CA GLU A 409 -9.38 4.86 -17.34
C GLU A 409 -9.99 3.61 -17.99
N LEU A 410 -10.87 2.93 -17.23
CA LEU A 410 -11.59 1.76 -17.71
C LEU A 410 -12.43 2.11 -18.95
N ASN A 411 -12.12 1.50 -20.09
CA ASN A 411 -12.85 1.70 -21.33
C ASN A 411 -12.96 0.39 -22.14
N ARG A 412 -14.07 0.25 -22.89
CA ARG A 412 -14.40 -0.99 -23.62
C ARG A 412 -13.34 -1.40 -24.63
N ARG A 413 -12.77 -0.44 -25.37
CA ARG A 413 -11.74 -0.73 -26.38
C ARG A 413 -10.49 -1.34 -25.75
N ALA A 414 -10.00 -0.72 -24.69
CA ALA A 414 -8.86 -1.20 -23.93
C ALA A 414 -9.12 -2.58 -23.33
N PHE A 415 -10.27 -2.74 -22.67
CA PHE A 415 -10.64 -3.99 -22.01
C PHE A 415 -10.77 -5.16 -23.00
N LEU A 416 -11.48 -4.98 -24.12
CA LEU A 416 -11.58 -6.02 -25.16
C LEU A 416 -10.22 -6.43 -25.70
N LYS A 417 -9.29 -5.47 -25.84
CA LYS A 417 -7.92 -5.78 -26.26
C LYS A 417 -7.16 -6.60 -25.22
N THR A 418 -7.36 -6.31 -23.94
CA THR A 418 -6.84 -7.14 -22.84
C THR A 418 -7.44 -8.54 -22.88
N CYS A 419 -8.73 -8.69 -23.19
CA CYS A 419 -9.37 -10.00 -23.35
C CYS A 419 -8.75 -10.80 -24.50
N ASP A 420 -8.44 -10.16 -25.64
CA ASP A 420 -7.73 -10.82 -26.75
C ASP A 420 -6.36 -11.36 -26.28
N VAL A 421 -5.59 -10.53 -25.57
CA VAL A 421 -4.27 -10.92 -25.04
C VAL A 421 -4.39 -12.04 -24.00
N ALA A 422 -5.39 -11.99 -23.14
CA ALA A 422 -5.65 -13.03 -22.14
C ALA A 422 -6.00 -14.38 -22.79
N LEU A 423 -6.75 -14.37 -23.90
CA LEU A 423 -7.09 -15.59 -24.63
C LEU A 423 -5.88 -16.17 -25.37
N TRP A 424 -5.01 -15.33 -25.96
CA TRP A 424 -3.75 -15.83 -26.53
C TRP A 424 -2.83 -16.44 -25.46
N LEU A 425 -2.80 -15.84 -24.26
CA LEU A 425 -2.11 -16.42 -23.12
C LEU A 425 -2.75 -17.75 -22.70
N LYS A 426 -4.08 -17.84 -22.65
CA LYS A 426 -4.80 -19.07 -22.37
C LYS A 426 -4.42 -20.18 -23.36
N ASP A 427 -4.48 -19.90 -24.67
CA ASP A 427 -4.14 -20.87 -25.71
C ASP A 427 -2.70 -21.39 -25.56
N LEU A 428 -1.77 -20.50 -25.21
CA LEU A 428 -0.38 -20.88 -24.93
C LEU A 428 -0.27 -21.75 -23.67
N LEU A 429 -0.94 -21.38 -22.57
CA LEU A 429 -0.91 -22.16 -21.33
C LEU A 429 -1.57 -23.54 -21.52
N ASP A 430 -2.68 -23.62 -22.26
CA ASP A 430 -3.34 -24.88 -22.62
C ASP A 430 -2.39 -25.76 -23.45
N SER A 431 -1.62 -25.19 -24.39
CA SER A 431 -0.62 -25.95 -25.16
C SER A 431 0.52 -26.51 -24.31
N LEU A 432 0.78 -25.88 -23.15
CA LEU A 432 1.73 -26.35 -22.13
C LEU A 432 1.07 -27.30 -21.10
N SER A 433 -0.20 -27.65 -21.30
CA SER A 433 -1.02 -28.43 -20.35
C SER A 433 -1.14 -27.79 -18.97
N LEU A 434 -1.05 -26.46 -18.88
CA LEU A 434 -1.17 -25.69 -17.65
C LEU A 434 -2.59 -25.15 -17.49
N SER A 435 -3.31 -25.67 -16.50
CA SER A 435 -4.61 -25.12 -16.08
C SER A 435 -4.43 -23.68 -15.61
N SER A 436 -5.26 -22.78 -16.15
CA SER A 436 -5.20 -21.36 -15.85
C SER A 436 -6.57 -20.81 -15.47
N PHE A 437 -6.57 -19.82 -14.57
CA PHE A 437 -7.76 -19.22 -13.99
C PHE A 437 -7.72 -17.70 -14.18
N VAL A 438 -8.81 -17.11 -14.67
CA VAL A 438 -8.86 -15.68 -14.98
C VAL A 438 -9.80 -14.93 -14.03
N LYS A 439 -9.43 -13.70 -13.70
CA LYS A 439 -10.29 -12.75 -12.99
C LYS A 439 -10.14 -11.34 -13.55
N THR A 440 -11.20 -10.55 -13.45
CA THR A 440 -11.06 -9.09 -13.60
C THR A 440 -10.20 -8.56 -12.46
N THR A 441 -9.44 -7.50 -12.72
CA THR A 441 -8.75 -6.81 -11.64
C THR A 441 -9.73 -5.99 -10.79
N GLY A 442 -10.92 -5.69 -11.30
CA GLY A 442 -11.81 -4.67 -10.77
C GLY A 442 -11.31 -3.24 -11.09
N ARG A 443 -10.32 -3.11 -11.97
CA ARG A 443 -9.92 -1.83 -12.59
C ARG A 443 -9.95 -2.01 -14.11
N THR A 444 -8.82 -1.84 -14.79
CA THR A 444 -8.73 -1.81 -16.26
C THR A 444 -8.31 -3.14 -16.88
N GLY A 445 -7.52 -3.94 -16.17
CA GLY A 445 -6.89 -5.16 -16.68
C GLY A 445 -7.57 -6.49 -16.33
N LEU A 446 -6.83 -7.57 -16.60
CA LEU A 446 -7.15 -8.95 -16.21
C LEU A 446 -5.94 -9.56 -15.49
N HIS A 447 -6.18 -10.44 -14.51
CA HIS A 447 -5.13 -11.32 -14.01
C HIS A 447 -5.42 -12.77 -14.41
N VAL A 448 -4.37 -13.49 -14.76
CA VAL A 448 -4.40 -14.94 -15.01
C VAL A 448 -3.48 -15.64 -14.02
N TYR A 449 -4.00 -16.66 -13.35
CA TYR A 449 -3.32 -17.43 -12.31
C TYR A 449 -3.12 -18.87 -12.79
N VAL A 450 -1.91 -19.39 -12.62
CA VAL A 450 -1.58 -20.80 -12.84
C VAL A 450 -1.13 -21.38 -11.50
N PRO A 451 -1.93 -22.27 -10.87
CA PRO A 451 -1.56 -22.90 -9.60
C PRO A 451 -0.38 -23.85 -9.79
N ILE A 452 0.60 -23.79 -8.91
CA ILE A 452 1.83 -24.59 -8.99
C ILE A 452 2.19 -25.20 -7.64
N LEU A 453 2.86 -26.35 -7.68
CA LEU A 453 3.54 -26.88 -6.50
C LEU A 453 4.69 -25.93 -6.10
N ARG A 454 4.95 -25.86 -4.80
CA ARG A 454 6.02 -25.02 -4.21
C ARG A 454 7.42 -25.60 -4.41
N GLN A 455 7.75 -25.94 -5.66
CA GLN A 455 9.02 -26.52 -6.06
C GLN A 455 10.05 -25.46 -6.48
N PHE A 456 9.56 -24.31 -6.96
CA PHE A 456 10.37 -23.24 -7.51
C PHE A 456 10.19 -21.96 -6.70
N ASP A 457 11.28 -21.22 -6.53
CA ASP A 457 11.25 -19.94 -5.86
C ASP A 457 10.68 -18.83 -6.76
N TYR A 458 10.43 -17.65 -6.18
CA TYR A 458 9.90 -16.50 -6.92
C TYR A 458 10.80 -16.08 -8.09
N ASP A 459 12.13 -16.17 -7.97
CA ASP A 459 13.03 -15.77 -9.06
C ASP A 459 12.88 -16.70 -10.28
N THR A 460 12.77 -18.01 -10.04
CA THR A 460 12.53 -19.01 -11.08
C THR A 460 11.14 -18.85 -11.69
N VAL A 461 10.10 -18.67 -10.87
CA VAL A 461 8.72 -18.45 -11.32
C VAL A 461 8.60 -17.17 -12.15
N ARG A 462 9.28 -16.09 -11.74
CA ARG A 462 9.34 -14.84 -12.50
C ARG A 462 10.03 -15.01 -13.85
N ALA A 463 11.13 -15.77 -13.91
CA ALA A 463 11.83 -16.05 -15.17
C ALA A 463 10.95 -16.87 -16.13
N ALA A 464 10.18 -17.83 -15.62
CA ALA A 464 9.20 -18.58 -16.42
C ALA A 464 8.11 -17.65 -16.98
N CYS A 465 7.54 -16.79 -16.13
CA CYS A 465 6.55 -15.78 -16.55
C CYS A 465 7.12 -14.82 -17.61
N GLU A 466 8.36 -14.35 -17.44
CA GLU A 466 9.04 -13.49 -18.41
C GLU A 466 9.24 -14.20 -19.76
N THR A 467 9.58 -15.49 -19.75
CA THR A 467 9.79 -16.30 -20.97
C THR A 467 8.49 -16.46 -21.76
N ILE A 468 7.39 -16.80 -21.07
CA ILE A 468 6.05 -16.88 -21.67
C ILE A 468 5.63 -15.53 -22.25
N GLY A 469 5.85 -14.44 -21.51
CA GLY A 469 5.57 -13.08 -21.96
C GLY A 469 6.36 -12.70 -23.22
N LYS A 470 7.65 -13.06 -23.29
CA LYS A 470 8.49 -12.82 -24.48
C LYS A 470 8.00 -13.57 -25.70
N TYR A 471 7.55 -14.81 -25.53
CA TYR A 471 6.98 -15.60 -26.62
C TYR A 471 5.72 -14.93 -27.20
N LEU A 472 4.77 -14.54 -26.33
CA LEU A 472 3.58 -13.81 -26.76
C LEU A 472 3.91 -12.45 -27.38
N LEU A 473 4.89 -11.73 -26.83
CA LEU A 473 5.35 -10.46 -27.37
C LEU A 473 5.91 -10.61 -28.79
N GLN A 474 6.64 -11.69 -29.09
CA GLN A 474 7.15 -11.95 -30.44
C GLN A 474 6.02 -12.18 -31.45
N ALA A 475 5.01 -12.98 -31.07
CA ALA A 475 3.85 -13.25 -31.91
C ALA A 475 2.93 -12.02 -32.09
N HIS A 476 2.75 -11.21 -31.03
CA HIS A 476 1.76 -10.14 -30.97
C HIS A 476 2.36 -8.75 -30.63
N ARG A 477 3.54 -8.44 -31.18
CA ARG A 477 4.33 -7.22 -30.91
C ARG A 477 3.60 -5.87 -31.07
N ARG A 478 2.51 -5.85 -31.84
CA ARG A 478 1.69 -4.64 -32.04
C ARG A 478 0.80 -4.35 -30.84
N ASP A 479 0.43 -5.40 -30.11
CA ASP A 479 -0.63 -5.39 -29.11
C ASP A 479 -0.11 -5.58 -27.69
N ILE A 480 1.01 -6.27 -27.54
CA ILE A 480 1.64 -6.57 -26.26
C ILE A 480 2.94 -5.77 -26.11
N THR A 481 3.26 -5.41 -24.86
CA THR A 481 4.54 -4.83 -24.48
C THR A 481 4.97 -5.34 -23.10
N MET A 482 6.28 -5.47 -22.91
CA MET A 482 6.91 -5.72 -21.60
C MET A 482 7.85 -4.56 -21.21
N GLU A 483 7.80 -3.46 -21.96
CA GLU A 483 8.61 -2.26 -21.71
C GLU A 483 8.01 -1.41 -20.58
N TRP A 484 8.86 -1.03 -19.63
CA TRP A 484 8.48 -0.22 -18.46
C TRP A 484 8.16 1.24 -18.79
N SER A 485 8.75 1.77 -19.87
CA SER A 485 8.54 3.16 -20.26
C SER A 485 7.10 3.39 -20.73
N VAL A 486 6.38 4.32 -20.06
CA VAL A 486 5.00 4.73 -20.39
C VAL A 486 4.86 5.05 -21.88
N ASP A 487 5.81 5.81 -22.44
CA ASP A 487 5.79 6.21 -23.85
C ASP A 487 5.84 5.00 -24.80
N LYS A 488 6.58 3.94 -24.43
CA LYS A 488 6.71 2.72 -25.22
C LYS A 488 5.55 1.74 -25.04
N ARG A 489 4.86 1.80 -23.90
CA ARG A 489 3.69 0.94 -23.63
C ARG A 489 2.35 1.55 -24.03
N THR A 490 2.30 2.86 -24.28
CA THR A 490 1.08 3.54 -24.72
C THR A 490 0.51 2.90 -25.99
N GLY A 491 -0.79 2.58 -25.97
CA GLY A 491 -1.51 1.93 -27.06
C GLY A 491 -1.47 0.39 -27.05
N LYS A 492 -0.88 -0.23 -26.03
CA LYS A 492 -0.71 -1.69 -25.91
C LYS A 492 -1.15 -2.22 -24.55
N VAL A 493 -1.26 -3.54 -24.45
CA VAL A 493 -1.42 -4.26 -23.18
C VAL A 493 -0.03 -4.55 -22.61
N PHE A 494 0.23 -4.04 -21.41
CA PHE A 494 1.44 -4.27 -20.66
C PHE A 494 1.33 -5.62 -19.94
N PHE A 495 2.31 -6.49 -20.21
CA PHE A 495 2.43 -7.80 -19.60
C PHE A 495 3.45 -7.70 -18.44
N ASP A 496 2.96 -7.56 -17.21
CA ASP A 496 3.80 -7.30 -16.05
C ASP A 496 4.25 -8.59 -15.36
N HIS A 497 5.38 -9.12 -15.82
CA HIS A 497 6.02 -10.28 -15.18
C HIS A 497 6.61 -9.96 -13.79
N ASN A 498 6.83 -8.68 -13.45
CA ASN A 498 7.39 -8.28 -12.15
C ASN A 498 6.39 -8.38 -10.99
N GLN A 499 5.13 -8.73 -11.27
CA GLN A 499 4.20 -9.12 -10.22
C GLN A 499 4.63 -10.39 -9.49
N ASN A 500 5.49 -11.24 -10.10
CA ASN A 500 6.04 -12.45 -9.49
C ASN A 500 7.32 -12.22 -8.66
N VAL A 501 7.58 -11.00 -8.19
CA VAL A 501 8.67 -10.76 -7.22
C VAL A 501 8.17 -11.08 -5.81
N ARG A 502 9.00 -11.72 -4.98
CA ARG A 502 8.64 -12.02 -3.59
C ARG A 502 8.15 -10.78 -2.85
N GLY A 503 7.01 -10.91 -2.19
CA GLY A 503 6.39 -9.84 -1.40
C GLY A 503 5.68 -8.77 -2.21
N LYS A 504 5.64 -8.88 -3.55
CA LYS A 504 4.60 -8.21 -4.34
C LYS A 504 3.24 -8.81 -4.00
N THR A 505 2.23 -7.96 -4.11
CA THR A 505 0.87 -8.30 -3.78
C THR A 505 -0.06 -7.70 -4.82
N LEU A 506 -1.07 -8.47 -5.20
CA LEU A 506 -2.20 -7.99 -6.02
C LEU A 506 -3.46 -8.04 -5.17
N ALA A 507 -4.48 -7.30 -5.61
CA ALA A 507 -5.81 -7.41 -5.04
C ALA A 507 -6.27 -8.88 -5.13
N SER A 508 -6.63 -9.43 -3.97
CA SER A 508 -7.14 -10.79 -3.84
C SER A 508 -8.39 -10.96 -4.71
N VAL A 509 -8.67 -12.21 -5.06
CA VAL A 509 -9.99 -12.57 -5.58
C VAL A 509 -11.07 -12.11 -4.62
N TYR A 510 -12.19 -11.61 -5.13
CA TYR A 510 -13.30 -11.02 -4.39
C TYR A 510 -12.96 -9.74 -3.60
N SER A 511 -11.74 -9.20 -3.71
CA SER A 511 -11.40 -7.91 -3.12
C SER A 511 -12.14 -6.77 -3.83
N PRO A 512 -12.77 -5.84 -3.10
CA PRO A 512 -13.19 -4.54 -3.63
C PRO A 512 -11.98 -3.74 -4.13
N ARG A 513 -12.26 -2.77 -5.00
CA ARG A 513 -11.31 -1.79 -5.52
C ARG A 513 -11.82 -0.37 -5.22
N PRO A 514 -10.93 0.62 -5.06
CA PRO A 514 -11.25 2.01 -4.77
C PRO A 514 -11.57 2.74 -6.08
N SER A 515 -12.32 2.07 -6.94
CA SER A 515 -12.80 2.53 -8.23
C SER A 515 -14.22 3.06 -8.07
N GLN A 516 -14.67 3.83 -9.04
CA GLN A 516 -15.86 4.68 -8.90
C GLN A 516 -17.13 3.90 -8.54
N GLU A 517 -17.32 2.71 -9.11
CA GLU A 517 -18.53 1.91 -8.94
C GLU A 517 -18.38 0.82 -7.84
N ALA A 518 -17.33 0.92 -7.01
CA ALA A 518 -16.96 -0.11 -6.03
C ALA A 518 -16.78 -1.50 -6.67
N GLU A 519 -16.08 -1.53 -7.79
CA GLU A 519 -15.79 -2.75 -8.54
C GLU A 519 -15.02 -3.78 -7.70
N VAL A 520 -15.21 -5.05 -8.04
CA VAL A 520 -14.61 -6.19 -7.36
C VAL A 520 -13.68 -6.93 -8.31
N SER A 521 -12.53 -7.40 -7.80
CA SER A 521 -11.68 -8.32 -8.54
C SER A 521 -12.35 -9.69 -8.64
N MET A 522 -13.04 -9.94 -9.75
CA MET A 522 -14.03 -11.00 -9.85
C MET A 522 -13.54 -12.16 -10.74
N PRO A 523 -13.55 -13.42 -10.26
CA PRO A 523 -13.40 -14.60 -11.10
C PRO A 523 -14.41 -14.63 -12.23
N VAL A 524 -13.96 -15.01 -13.41
CA VAL A 524 -14.82 -15.20 -14.57
C VAL A 524 -14.45 -16.51 -15.26
N ARG A 525 -15.38 -17.05 -16.03
CA ARG A 525 -15.10 -18.18 -16.92
C ARG A 525 -14.32 -17.69 -18.14
N TRP A 526 -13.53 -18.57 -18.75
CA TRP A 526 -12.81 -18.22 -19.96
C TRP A 526 -13.75 -17.94 -21.13
N GLU A 527 -14.88 -18.64 -21.19
CA GLU A 527 -15.86 -18.51 -22.28
C GLU A 527 -16.59 -17.16 -22.25
N GLU A 528 -16.69 -16.52 -21.08
CA GLU A 528 -17.40 -15.24 -20.92
C GLU A 528 -16.48 -14.02 -20.88
N VAL A 529 -15.15 -14.18 -21.00
CA VAL A 529 -14.17 -13.10 -20.76
C VAL A 529 -14.37 -11.88 -21.66
N LYS A 530 -14.94 -12.06 -22.87
CA LYS A 530 -15.27 -10.96 -23.80
C LYS A 530 -16.67 -10.37 -23.60
N GLU A 531 -17.54 -11.07 -22.88
CA GLU A 531 -18.94 -10.71 -22.68
C GLU A 531 -19.13 -9.87 -21.41
N ILE A 532 -18.22 -10.02 -20.45
CA ILE A 532 -18.20 -9.30 -19.18
C ILE A 532 -17.50 -7.95 -19.29
N TYR A 533 -17.76 -7.08 -18.31
CA TYR A 533 -17.03 -5.85 -18.10
C TYR A 533 -16.75 -5.66 -16.60
N PRO A 534 -15.61 -5.06 -16.18
CA PRO A 534 -15.27 -4.97 -14.75
C PRO A 534 -16.34 -4.29 -13.89
N SER A 535 -17.05 -3.30 -14.42
CA SER A 535 -18.13 -2.60 -13.71
C SER A 535 -19.42 -3.41 -13.55
N ASP A 536 -19.49 -4.61 -14.12
CA ASP A 536 -20.62 -5.53 -13.91
C ASP A 536 -20.52 -6.20 -12.53
N PHE A 537 -19.31 -6.22 -11.95
CA PHE A 537 -19.01 -6.83 -10.66
C PHE A 537 -18.63 -5.76 -9.65
N THR A 538 -19.54 -5.46 -8.73
CA THR A 538 -19.35 -4.49 -7.67
C THR A 538 -19.66 -5.14 -6.32
N ILE A 539 -19.40 -4.43 -5.22
CA ILE A 539 -19.79 -4.92 -3.89
C ILE A 539 -21.31 -5.18 -3.76
N LEU A 540 -22.11 -4.62 -4.67
CA LEU A 540 -23.57 -4.83 -4.72
C LEU A 540 -23.95 -6.09 -5.53
N THR A 541 -23.20 -6.42 -6.58
CA THR A 541 -23.60 -7.47 -7.55
C THR A 541 -22.78 -8.76 -7.44
N ALA A 542 -21.60 -8.72 -6.83
CA ALA A 542 -20.68 -9.86 -6.80
C ALA A 542 -21.25 -11.07 -6.04
N CYS A 543 -21.91 -10.87 -4.90
CA CYS A 543 -22.48 -11.99 -4.14
C CYS A 543 -23.65 -12.66 -4.89
N ASP A 544 -24.49 -11.88 -5.58
CA ASP A 544 -25.58 -12.42 -6.42
C ASP A 544 -25.02 -13.22 -7.60
N ARG A 545 -23.91 -12.75 -8.17
CA ARG A 545 -23.17 -13.49 -9.19
C ARG A 545 -22.69 -14.84 -8.65
N ILE A 546 -22.02 -14.88 -7.49
CA ILE A 546 -21.55 -16.13 -6.87
C ILE A 546 -22.73 -17.07 -6.60
N ALA A 547 -23.82 -16.57 -6.03
CA ALA A 547 -25.01 -17.37 -5.76
C ALA A 547 -25.60 -18.00 -7.04
N LYS A 548 -25.53 -17.30 -8.17
CA LYS A 548 -26.06 -17.76 -9.46
C LYS A 548 -25.18 -18.81 -10.15
N ILE A 549 -23.85 -18.65 -10.09
CA ILE A 549 -22.92 -19.48 -10.89
C ILE A 549 -22.00 -20.40 -10.09
N GLY A 550 -22.01 -20.26 -8.76
CA GLY A 550 -21.04 -20.89 -7.87
C GLY A 550 -19.72 -20.14 -7.79
N ASP A 551 -18.88 -20.57 -6.87
CA ASP A 551 -17.51 -20.09 -6.71
C ASP A 551 -16.60 -20.73 -7.76
N LEU A 552 -16.17 -19.94 -8.74
CA LEU A 552 -15.35 -20.41 -9.85
C LEU A 552 -13.91 -20.75 -9.44
N TRP A 553 -13.45 -20.25 -8.30
CA TRP A 553 -12.10 -20.47 -7.79
C TRP A 553 -12.09 -21.38 -6.55
N ALA A 554 -13.24 -21.98 -6.20
CA ALA A 554 -13.32 -23.01 -5.18
C ALA A 554 -12.33 -24.13 -5.49
N GLY A 555 -11.46 -24.47 -4.53
CA GLY A 555 -10.47 -25.53 -4.70
C GLY A 555 -9.38 -25.22 -5.74
N ILE A 556 -9.12 -23.95 -6.10
CA ILE A 556 -8.08 -23.59 -7.09
C ILE A 556 -6.70 -24.23 -6.79
N LEU A 557 -6.38 -24.46 -5.52
CA LEU A 557 -5.12 -25.07 -5.10
C LEU A 557 -5.07 -26.60 -5.33
N ASP A 558 -6.19 -27.24 -5.62
CA ASP A 558 -6.25 -28.66 -6.02
C ASP A 558 -5.80 -28.84 -7.48
N ALA A 559 -5.78 -27.75 -8.26
CA ALA A 559 -5.33 -27.71 -9.65
C ALA A 559 -3.83 -27.35 -9.79
N LYS A 560 -3.02 -27.58 -8.76
CA LYS A 560 -1.58 -27.30 -8.78
C LYS A 560 -0.84 -28.19 -9.77
N HIS A 561 0.04 -27.56 -10.55
CA HIS A 561 0.91 -28.22 -11.52
C HIS A 561 2.30 -28.52 -10.94
N ASP A 562 2.81 -29.72 -11.24
CA ASP A 562 4.20 -30.12 -11.02
C ASP A 562 5.04 -29.62 -12.21
N LEU A 563 5.60 -28.41 -12.05
CA LEU A 563 6.37 -27.78 -13.11
C LEU A 563 7.68 -28.53 -13.40
N ALA A 564 8.28 -29.17 -12.39
CA ALA A 564 9.51 -29.93 -12.59
C ALA A 564 9.26 -31.12 -13.52
N LYS A 565 8.19 -31.89 -13.26
CA LYS A 565 7.78 -33.01 -14.11
C LYS A 565 7.41 -32.58 -15.53
N LEU A 566 6.77 -31.43 -15.69
CA LEU A 566 6.44 -30.88 -17.01
C LEU A 566 7.70 -30.54 -17.81
N LEU A 567 8.70 -29.91 -17.19
CA LEU A 567 9.98 -29.59 -17.84
C LEU A 567 10.75 -30.86 -18.27
N ASP A 568 10.76 -31.90 -17.44
CA ASP A 568 11.37 -33.20 -17.77
C ASP A 568 10.68 -33.86 -18.98
N THR A 569 9.35 -33.75 -19.06
CA THR A 569 8.58 -34.31 -20.18
C THR A 569 8.89 -33.59 -21.48
N ILE A 570 8.91 -32.25 -21.46
CA ILE A 570 9.21 -31.43 -22.65
C ILE A 570 10.64 -31.67 -23.15
N THR A 571 11.60 -31.77 -22.23
CA THR A 571 13.00 -32.03 -22.60
C THR A 571 13.19 -33.45 -23.14
N GLY A 572 12.51 -34.45 -22.56
CA GLY A 572 12.52 -35.82 -23.07
C GLY A 572 11.89 -35.97 -24.46
N GLU A 573 10.77 -35.29 -24.73
CA GLU A 573 10.13 -35.27 -26.05
C GLU A 573 10.97 -34.55 -27.09
N ALA A 574 11.62 -33.43 -26.74
CA ALA A 574 12.53 -32.72 -27.63
C ALA A 574 13.75 -33.56 -28.01
N ILE A 575 14.33 -34.30 -27.06
CA ILE A 575 15.44 -35.23 -27.30
C ILE A 575 15.00 -36.44 -28.14
N ALA A 576 13.75 -36.89 -28.02
CA ALA A 576 13.22 -37.98 -28.83
C ALA A 576 12.81 -37.57 -30.26
N ALA A 577 12.63 -36.26 -30.50
CA ALA A 577 12.27 -35.69 -31.79
C ALA A 577 13.49 -35.24 -32.64
N GLU A 578 14.67 -35.11 -32.03
CA GLU A 578 15.98 -35.00 -32.70
C GLU A 578 16.56 -36.38 -33.06
#